data_AF-A0A7S2I881-F1
#
_entry.id   AF-A0A7S2I881-F1
#
_cell.length_a   1.000
_cell.length_b   1.000
_cell.length_c   1.000
_cell.angle_alpha   90.00
_cell.angle_beta   90.00
_cell.angle_gamma   90.00
#
_symmetry.space_group_name_H-M   'P 1'
#
loop_
_entity.id
_entity.type
_entity.pdbx_description
1 polymer ?
#
loop_
_entity_poly.entity_id
_entity_poly.type
_entity_poly.pdbx_seq_one_letter_code
_entity_poly.pdbx_strand_id
1 'polypeptide(L)'
;GNWLIPALHTTCRTTHKISISADIQSYKTTGRNDHSKTQNAVTLLQESFSKTLNDRKEYVPGAPLSTDGSKKAGVLYIVNSLFAMYFRLNTLRLCKNLLRPVESRNLHEQGDDGDKVTYRYYVGRLAMFEDQYESAERHLDYALEHCYRGARGN
;
A
#
# COMPACT_ATOMS: atom_id res chain seq x y z
N GLY A 1 11.04 10.14 -13.14
CA GLY A 1 10.37 9.36 -14.16
C GLY A 1 9.57 8.25 -13.54
N ASN A 2 8.36 8.04 -14.04
CA ASN A 2 7.50 6.90 -13.73
C ASN A 2 8.08 5.57 -14.28
N TRP A 3 9.11 5.61 -15.14
CA TRP A 3 9.79 4.41 -15.63
C TRP A 3 10.36 3.48 -14.53
N LEU A 4 10.65 4.03 -13.34
CA LEU A 4 11.14 3.27 -12.17
C LEU A 4 10.03 2.54 -11.39
N ILE A 5 8.76 2.84 -11.67
CA ILE A 5 7.64 2.35 -10.87
C ILE A 5 7.49 0.82 -10.91
N PRO A 6 7.67 0.13 -12.05
CA PRO A 6 7.68 -1.34 -12.07
C PRO A 6 8.78 -1.95 -11.17
N ALA A 7 9.97 -1.34 -11.15
CA ALA A 7 11.05 -1.77 -10.27
C ALA A 7 10.71 -1.51 -8.80
N LEU A 8 10.10 -0.37 -8.50
CA LEU A 8 9.60 -0.04 -7.16
C LEU A 8 8.57 -1.06 -6.67
N HIS A 9 7.61 -1.44 -7.52
CA HIS A 9 6.59 -2.43 -7.19
C HIS A 9 7.21 -3.78 -6.83
N THR A 10 8.20 -4.20 -7.62
CA THR A 10 8.97 -5.43 -7.39
C THR A 10 9.69 -5.37 -6.06
N THR A 11 10.43 -4.28 -5.78
CA THR A 11 11.16 -4.09 -4.52
C THR A 11 10.23 -4.07 -3.31
N CYS A 12 9.08 -3.39 -3.37
CA CYS A 12 8.11 -3.39 -2.28
C CYS A 12 7.57 -4.80 -2.01
N ARG A 13 7.22 -5.55 -3.06
CA ARG A 13 6.71 -6.92 -2.95
C ARG A 13 7.76 -7.89 -2.39
N THR A 14 8.99 -7.83 -2.89
CA THR A 14 10.08 -8.69 -2.42
C THR A 14 10.44 -8.37 -0.98
N THR A 15 10.57 -7.09 -0.63
CA THR A 15 10.86 -6.65 0.74
C THR A 15 9.80 -7.16 1.71
N HIS A 16 8.51 -7.07 1.37
CA HIS A 16 7.43 -7.58 2.19
C HIS A 16 7.51 -9.10 2.42
N LYS A 17 7.69 -9.88 1.35
CA LYS A 17 7.78 -11.34 1.47
C LYS A 17 9.02 -11.81 2.22
N ILE A 18 10.15 -11.15 1.99
CA ILE A 18 11.42 -11.46 2.64
C ILE A 18 11.36 -11.10 4.12
N SER A 19 10.79 -9.94 4.49
CA SER A 19 10.67 -9.55 5.90
C SER A 19 9.83 -10.54 6.70
N ILE A 20 8.70 -10.97 6.14
CA ILE A 20 7.84 -12.00 6.74
C ILE A 20 8.61 -13.31 6.92
N SER A 21 9.26 -13.77 5.87
CA SER A 21 10.01 -15.02 5.90
C SER A 21 11.16 -14.96 6.92
N ALA A 22 11.82 -13.80 7.01
CA ALA A 22 12.90 -13.55 7.96
C ALA A 22 12.40 -13.55 9.41
N ASP A 23 11.25 -12.94 9.70
CA ASP A 23 10.65 -12.98 11.04
C ASP A 23 10.24 -14.40 11.43
N ILE A 24 9.65 -15.16 10.49
CA ILE A 24 9.31 -16.59 10.71
C ILE A 24 10.57 -17.40 11.02
N GLN A 25 11.65 -17.18 10.28
CA GLN A 25 12.91 -17.89 10.50
C GLN A 25 13.56 -17.48 11.83
N SER A 26 13.53 -16.19 12.17
CA SER A 26 14.00 -15.69 13.47
C SER A 26 13.22 -16.32 14.63
N TYR A 27 11.91 -16.45 14.49
CA TYR A 27 11.07 -17.14 15.47
C TYR A 27 11.47 -18.60 15.64
N LYS A 28 11.73 -19.33 14.55
CA LYS A 28 12.17 -20.74 14.63
C LYS A 28 13.51 -20.92 15.33
N THR A 29 14.45 -19.99 15.13
CA THR A 29 15.80 -20.08 15.71
C THR A 29 15.85 -19.60 17.16
N THR A 30 15.14 -18.51 17.48
CA THR A 30 15.29 -17.80 18.77
C THR A 30 14.06 -17.95 19.69
N GLY A 31 12.94 -18.47 19.18
CA GLY A 31 11.67 -18.58 19.92
C GLY A 31 10.96 -17.24 20.17
N ARG A 32 11.51 -16.13 19.68
CA ARG A 32 10.97 -14.77 19.86
C ARG A 32 10.30 -14.27 18.60
N ASN A 33 9.08 -13.74 18.73
CA ASN A 33 8.31 -13.17 17.62
C ASN A 33 8.15 -11.65 17.79
N ASP A 34 9.23 -10.90 17.56
CA ASP A 34 9.26 -9.45 17.73
C ASP A 34 8.84 -8.67 16.47
N HIS A 35 8.67 -9.37 15.33
CA HIS A 35 8.37 -8.79 14.02
C HIS A 35 9.36 -7.68 13.60
N SER A 36 10.59 -7.71 14.14
CA SER A 36 11.57 -6.64 13.97
C SER A 36 11.95 -6.44 12.50
N LYS A 37 11.99 -7.50 11.69
CA LYS A 37 12.33 -7.40 10.26
C LYS A 37 11.20 -6.78 9.47
N THR A 38 9.95 -7.13 9.77
CA THR A 38 8.78 -6.51 9.14
C THR A 38 8.63 -5.04 9.56
N GLN A 39 8.92 -4.68 10.81
CA GLN A 39 8.95 -3.27 11.24
C GLN A 39 10.02 -2.47 10.49
N ASN A 40 11.22 -3.02 10.29
CA ASN A 40 12.26 -2.36 9.50
C ASN A 40 11.86 -2.19 8.02
N ALA A 41 11.20 -3.21 7.44
CA ALA A 41 10.67 -3.13 6.09
C ALA A 41 9.64 -2.00 5.93
N VAL A 42 8.76 -1.81 6.92
CA VAL A 42 7.80 -0.69 6.95
C VAL A 42 8.54 0.65 6.85
N THR A 43 9.59 0.87 7.64
CA THR A 43 10.35 2.13 7.63
C THR A 43 10.93 2.41 6.24
N LEU A 44 11.50 1.41 5.57
CA LEU A 44 12.02 1.55 4.20
C LEU A 44 10.93 1.89 3.19
N LEU A 45 9.74 1.30 3.33
CA LEU A 45 8.61 1.61 2.47
C LEU A 45 8.02 3.00 2.76
N GLN A 46 8.02 3.46 4.01
CA GLN A 46 7.61 4.83 4.36
C GLN A 46 8.53 5.90 3.75
N GLU A 47 9.84 5.64 3.71
CA GLU A 47 10.78 6.52 2.99
C GLU A 47 10.49 6.54 1.48
N SER A 48 10.23 5.36 0.91
CA SER A 48 9.90 5.22 -0.50
C SER A 48 8.60 5.95 -0.84
N PHE A 49 7.58 5.81 0.01
CA PHE A 49 6.32 6.55 -0.06
C PHE A 49 6.57 8.07 -0.04
N SER A 50 7.34 8.56 0.94
CA SER A 50 7.63 9.99 1.08
C SER A 50 8.35 10.57 -0.14
N LYS A 51 9.34 9.85 -0.68
CA LYS A 51 10.09 10.27 -1.88
C LYS A 51 9.22 10.25 -3.15
N THR A 52 8.30 9.30 -3.24
CA THR A 52 7.41 9.11 -4.40
C THR A 52 6.27 10.13 -4.40
N LEU A 53 5.67 10.35 -3.22
CA LEU A 53 4.61 11.31 -2.98
C LEU A 53 5.10 12.74 -3.27
N ASN A 54 6.29 13.10 -2.79
CA ASN A 54 6.85 14.46 -2.95
C ASN A 54 7.56 14.70 -4.29
N ASP A 55 7.25 13.89 -5.31
CA ASP A 55 7.73 14.19 -6.65
C ASP A 55 7.18 15.54 -7.14
N ARG A 56 8.06 16.36 -7.69
CA ARG A 56 7.72 17.72 -8.16
C ARG A 56 6.88 17.67 -9.43
N LYS A 57 6.95 16.57 -10.17
CA LYS A 57 6.19 16.37 -11.40
C LYS A 57 4.71 16.14 -11.09
N GLU A 58 3.85 16.81 -11.83
CA GLU A 58 2.41 16.60 -11.81
C GLU A 58 2.09 15.18 -12.27
N TYR A 59 1.16 14.52 -11.58
CA TYR A 59 0.74 13.20 -11.97
C TYR A 59 -0.27 13.31 -13.10
N VAL A 60 0.00 12.61 -14.20
CA VAL A 60 -0.92 12.49 -15.33
C VAL A 60 -1.32 11.01 -15.43
N PRO A 61 -2.59 10.67 -15.19
CA PRO A 61 -3.08 9.30 -15.35
C PRO A 61 -2.84 8.79 -16.77
N GLY A 62 -2.40 7.54 -16.91
CA GLY A 62 -2.15 6.93 -18.23
C GLY A 62 -0.93 7.47 -19.00
N ALA A 63 -0.10 8.32 -18.38
CA ALA A 63 1.11 8.80 -19.03
C ALA A 63 2.10 7.64 -19.33
N PRO A 64 2.76 7.63 -20.50
CA PRO A 64 3.71 6.59 -20.85
C PRO A 64 4.89 6.54 -19.87
N LEU A 65 5.47 5.35 -19.71
CA LEU A 65 6.68 5.14 -18.93
C LEU A 65 7.83 5.93 -19.56
N SER A 66 8.27 6.98 -18.89
CA SER A 66 9.33 7.87 -19.35
C SER A 66 10.13 8.46 -18.18
N THR A 67 11.29 9.03 -18.50
CA THR A 67 12.07 9.88 -17.57
C THR A 67 11.23 11.06 -17.07
N ASP A 68 10.25 11.48 -17.87
CA ASP A 68 9.42 12.64 -17.61
C ASP A 68 8.14 12.40 -16.85
N GLY A 69 7.68 11.14 -16.75
CA GLY A 69 6.52 10.83 -15.95
C GLY A 69 6.74 11.02 -14.45
N SER A 70 5.64 11.26 -13.74
CA SER A 70 5.64 11.46 -12.30
C SER A 70 5.73 10.14 -11.53
N LYS A 71 6.59 10.12 -10.51
CA LYS A 71 6.71 8.97 -9.60
C LYS A 71 5.42 8.72 -8.82
N LYS A 72 4.54 9.73 -8.69
CA LYS A 72 3.25 9.63 -8.00
C LYS A 72 2.39 8.45 -8.50
N ALA A 73 2.63 7.97 -9.71
CA ALA A 73 2.03 6.75 -10.27
C ALA A 73 2.14 5.52 -9.34
N GLY A 74 3.22 5.37 -8.57
CA GLY A 74 3.41 4.22 -7.68
C GLY A 74 2.97 4.45 -6.24
N VAL A 75 2.40 5.61 -5.90
CA VAL A 75 2.03 5.93 -4.51
C VAL A 75 0.99 4.94 -3.99
N LEU A 76 -0.03 4.65 -4.79
CA LEU A 76 -1.15 3.81 -4.36
C LEU A 76 -0.69 2.37 -4.07
N TYR A 77 0.18 1.81 -4.92
CA TYR A 77 0.79 0.50 -4.70
C TYR A 77 1.63 0.43 -3.41
N ILE A 78 2.45 1.46 -3.13
CA ILE A 78 3.24 1.51 -1.89
C ILE A 78 2.32 1.58 -0.67
N VAL A 79 1.25 2.37 -0.74
CA VAL A 79 0.27 2.50 0.34
C VAL A 79 -0.46 1.18 0.58
N ASN A 80 -0.88 0.49 -0.47
CA ASN A 80 -1.47 -0.85 -0.37
C ASN A 80 -0.52 -1.86 0.28
N SER A 81 0.76 -1.80 -0.08
CA SER A 81 1.81 -2.64 0.52
C SER A 81 2.01 -2.33 2.00
N LEU A 82 2.02 -1.04 2.37
CA LEU A 82 2.13 -0.60 3.76
C LEU A 82 0.89 -0.98 4.58
N PHE A 83 -0.32 -0.87 4.02
CA PHE A 83 -1.53 -1.36 4.68
C PHE A 83 -1.44 -2.85 4.97
N ALA A 84 -1.03 -3.67 4.00
CA ALA A 84 -0.85 -5.10 4.23
C ALA A 84 0.09 -5.39 5.42
N MET A 85 1.21 -4.65 5.52
CA MET A 85 2.14 -4.75 6.65
C MET A 85 1.53 -4.26 7.97
N TYR A 86 0.85 -3.12 7.99
CA TYR A 86 0.24 -2.57 9.21
C TYR A 86 -0.89 -3.46 9.75
N PHE A 87 -1.71 -4.01 8.88
CA PHE A 87 -2.74 -4.98 9.27
C PHE A 87 -2.11 -6.24 9.85
N ARG A 88 -1.00 -6.73 9.27
CA ARG A 88 -0.25 -7.88 9.82
C ARG A 88 0.39 -7.58 11.18
N LEU A 89 0.95 -6.38 11.36
CA LEU A 89 1.58 -5.94 12.61
C LEU A 89 0.56 -5.49 13.67
N ASN A 90 -0.73 -5.47 13.34
CA ASN A 90 -1.79 -4.92 14.18
C ASN A 90 -1.56 -3.45 14.61
N THR A 91 -0.97 -2.64 13.72
CA THR A 91 -0.65 -1.21 13.96
C THR A 91 -1.55 -0.28 13.14
N LEU A 92 -2.85 -0.58 13.11
CA LEU A 92 -3.86 0.07 12.25
C LEU A 92 -3.92 1.60 12.37
N ARG A 93 -3.59 2.14 13.55
CA ARG A 93 -3.53 3.59 13.80
C ARG A 93 -2.59 4.32 12.84
N LEU A 94 -1.55 3.65 12.35
CA LEU A 94 -0.58 4.23 11.42
C LEU A 94 -1.13 4.38 10.00
N CYS A 95 -2.18 3.63 9.63
CA CYS A 95 -2.81 3.72 8.32
C CYS A 95 -3.35 5.14 8.03
N LYS A 96 -3.84 5.85 9.05
CA LYS A 96 -4.34 7.24 8.93
C LYS A 96 -3.28 8.23 8.42
N ASN A 97 -2.01 7.98 8.75
CA ASN A 97 -0.90 8.83 8.28
C ASN A 97 -0.67 8.68 6.77
N LEU A 98 -1.09 7.56 6.19
CA LEU A 98 -1.01 7.31 4.75
C LEU A 98 -2.25 7.82 4.02
N LEU A 99 -3.44 7.76 4.63
CA LEU A 99 -4.70 8.19 4.02
C LEU A 99 -4.71 9.69 3.68
N ARG A 100 -4.44 10.55 4.67
CA ARG A 100 -4.50 12.01 4.52
C ARG A 100 -3.76 12.56 3.30
N PRO A 101 -2.47 12.25 3.06
CA PRO A 101 -1.75 12.76 1.89
C PRO A 101 -2.24 12.18 0.56
N VAL A 102 -2.81 10.98 0.55
CA VAL A 102 -3.33 10.33 -0.66
C VAL A 102 -4.68 10.94 -1.03
N GLU A 103 -5.56 11.16 -0.06
CA GLU A 103 -6.89 11.75 -0.24
C GLU A 103 -6.79 13.23 -0.61
N SER A 104 -5.98 14.02 0.12
CA SER A 104 -5.80 15.46 -0.18
C SER A 104 -5.27 15.76 -1.58
N ARG A 105 -4.62 14.80 -2.23
CA ARG A 105 -4.09 14.91 -3.60
C ARG A 105 -4.89 14.11 -4.62
N ASN A 106 -6.03 13.54 -4.22
CA ASN A 106 -6.90 12.68 -5.03
C ASN A 106 -6.17 11.50 -5.71
N LEU A 107 -5.05 11.03 -5.13
CA LEU A 107 -4.25 9.95 -5.71
C LEU A 107 -4.95 8.59 -5.62
N HIS A 108 -5.92 8.44 -4.72
CA HIS A 108 -6.73 7.24 -4.56
C HIS A 108 -7.69 6.98 -5.72
N GLU A 109 -8.02 7.98 -6.53
CA GLU A 109 -8.91 7.84 -7.70
C GLU A 109 -8.12 7.71 -9.00
N GLN A 110 -6.84 8.01 -8.93
CA GLN A 110 -5.97 8.26 -10.07
C GLN A 110 -5.05 7.07 -10.41
N GLY A 111 -4.98 6.04 -9.54
CA GLY A 111 -4.19 4.83 -9.77
C GLY A 111 -4.87 3.77 -10.64
N ASP A 112 -4.15 2.68 -10.88
CA ASP A 112 -4.66 1.51 -11.61
C ASP A 112 -5.86 0.89 -10.89
N ASP A 113 -6.80 0.31 -11.63
CA ASP A 113 -8.05 -0.23 -11.07
C ASP A 113 -7.81 -1.26 -9.95
N GLY A 114 -6.82 -2.15 -10.12
CA GLY A 114 -6.46 -3.11 -9.08
C GLY A 114 -5.92 -2.46 -7.80
N ASP A 115 -5.15 -1.39 -7.93
CA ASP A 115 -4.64 -0.64 -6.78
C ASP A 115 -5.76 0.16 -6.09
N LYS A 116 -6.70 0.72 -6.85
CA LYS A 116 -7.89 1.42 -6.32
C LYS A 116 -8.78 0.46 -5.52
N VAL A 117 -9.05 -0.73 -6.06
CA VAL A 117 -9.82 -1.77 -5.37
C VAL A 117 -9.14 -2.19 -4.07
N THR A 118 -7.83 -2.46 -4.13
CA THR A 118 -7.06 -2.86 -2.94
C THR A 118 -7.04 -1.76 -1.88
N TYR A 119 -6.89 -0.50 -2.30
CA TYR A 119 -6.94 0.64 -1.39
C TYR A 119 -8.30 0.74 -0.70
N ARG A 120 -9.39 0.73 -1.47
CA ARG A 120 -10.77 0.79 -0.95
C ARG A 120 -11.07 -0.36 0.01
N TYR A 121 -10.60 -1.57 -0.29
CA TYR A 121 -10.70 -2.72 0.62
C TYR A 121 -10.04 -2.44 1.98
N TYR A 122 -8.81 -1.91 2.00
CA TYR A 122 -8.13 -1.59 3.26
C TYR A 122 -8.75 -0.41 4.01
N VAL A 123 -9.20 0.64 3.30
CA VAL A 123 -9.92 1.77 3.91
C VAL A 123 -11.22 1.30 4.55
N GLY A 124 -12.00 0.47 3.86
CA GLY A 124 -13.24 -0.09 4.41
C GLY A 124 -13.00 -0.95 5.65
N ARG A 125 -11.96 -1.78 5.65
CA ARG A 125 -11.55 -2.55 6.83
C ARG A 125 -11.09 -1.67 8.00
N LEU A 126 -10.39 -0.57 7.72
CA LEU A 126 -10.00 0.39 8.76
C LEU A 126 -11.25 1.07 9.33
N ALA A 127 -12.20 1.47 8.49
CA ALA A 127 -13.47 2.07 8.92
C ALA A 127 -14.29 1.11 9.80
N MET A 128 -14.31 -0.19 9.50
CA MET A 128 -14.91 -1.21 10.39
C MET A 128 -14.27 -1.23 11.77
N PHE A 129 -12.94 -1.11 11.85
CA PHE A 129 -12.22 -1.08 13.13
C PHE A 129 -12.50 0.21 13.93
N GLU A 130 -12.93 1.27 13.27
CA GLU A 130 -13.25 2.57 13.87
C GLU A 130 -14.75 2.78 14.07
N ASP A 131 -15.55 1.71 13.98
CA ASP A 131 -17.01 1.71 14.11
C ASP A 131 -17.73 2.66 13.13
N GLN A 132 -17.10 2.96 11.98
CA GLN A 132 -17.67 3.77 10.91
C GLN A 132 -18.33 2.87 9.85
N TYR A 133 -19.41 2.19 10.25
CA TYR A 133 -20.02 1.13 9.42
C TYR A 133 -20.55 1.62 8.07
N GLU A 134 -21.17 2.79 7.99
CA GLU A 134 -21.65 3.34 6.70
C GLU A 134 -20.51 3.61 5.71
N SER A 135 -19.37 4.11 6.22
CA SER A 135 -18.19 4.36 5.40
C SER A 135 -17.55 3.04 4.96
N ALA A 136 -17.49 2.08 5.89
CA ALA A 136 -16.98 0.75 5.61
C ALA A 136 -17.76 0.04 4.51
N GLU A 137 -19.09 0.04 4.59
CA GLU A 137 -19.98 -0.56 3.59
C GLU A 137 -19.70 0.01 2.20
N ARG A 138 -19.73 1.34 2.02
CA ARG A 138 -19.46 1.98 0.73
C ARG A 138 -18.11 1.59 0.12
N HIS A 139 -17.07 1.54 0.95
CA HIS A 139 -15.73 1.19 0.48
C HIS A 139 -15.57 -0.30 0.14
N LEU A 140 -16.20 -1.17 0.93
CA LEU A 140 -16.15 -2.62 0.71
C LEU A 140 -17.02 -3.04 -0.48
N ASP A 141 -18.19 -2.42 -0.66
CA ASP A 141 -19.06 -2.64 -1.81
C ASP A 141 -18.36 -2.24 -3.11
N TYR A 142 -17.76 -1.05 -3.14
CA TYR A 142 -16.96 -0.64 -4.30
C TYR A 142 -15.85 -1.66 -4.60
N ALA A 143 -15.11 -2.10 -3.57
CA ALA A 143 -14.04 -3.07 -3.74
C ALA A 143 -14.57 -4.42 -4.26
N LEU A 144 -15.73 -4.87 -3.79
CA LEU A 144 -16.37 -6.10 -4.21
C LEU A 144 -16.82 -6.04 -5.68
N GLU A 145 -17.49 -4.95 -6.07
CA GLU A 145 -18.01 -4.74 -7.42
C GLU A 145 -16.91 -4.64 -8.48
N HIS A 146 -15.77 -4.04 -8.12
CA HIS A 146 -14.67 -3.75 -9.05
C HIS A 146 -13.53 -4.78 -8.96
N CYS A 147 -13.61 -5.77 -8.06
CA CYS A 147 -12.62 -6.83 -7.99
C CYS A 147 -12.70 -7.75 -9.21
N TYR A 148 -11.53 -8.14 -9.74
CA TYR A 148 -11.47 -9.12 -10.82
C TYR A 148 -11.94 -10.49 -10.31
N ARG A 149 -12.98 -11.06 -10.93
CA ARG A 149 -13.61 -12.32 -10.50
C ARG A 149 -12.65 -13.52 -10.43
N GLY A 150 -11.56 -13.50 -11.21
CA GLY A 150 -10.52 -14.53 -11.20
C GLY A 150 -9.33 -14.22 -10.29
N ALA A 151 -9.37 -13.11 -9.53
CA ALA A 151 -8.25 -12.72 -8.67
C ALA A 151 -8.09 -13.76 -7.56
N ARG A 152 -6.87 -14.28 -7.43
CA ARG A 152 -6.45 -15.09 -6.29
C ARG A 152 -5.67 -14.18 -5.34
N GLY A 153 -5.97 -14.29 -4.04
CA GLY A 153 -5.59 -13.32 -3.00
C GLY A 153 -4.18 -12.71 -3.09
N ASN A 154 -4.07 -11.47 -2.61
CA ASN A 154 -2.84 -10.66 -2.58
C ASN A 154 -1.80 -11.15 -1.56
#